data_AF-A0A7V6AQ11-F1
#
_entry.id   AF-A0A7V6AQ11-F1
#
_cell.length_a   1.000
_cell.length_b   1.000
_cell.length_c   1.000
_cell.angle_alpha   90.00
_cell.angle_beta   90.00
_cell.angle_gamma   90.00
#
_symmetry.space_group_name_H-M   'P 1'
#
loop_
_entity.id
_entity.type
_entity.pdbx_description
1 polymer ?
#
loop_
_entity_poly.entity_id
_entity_poly.type
_entity_poly.pdbx_seq_one_letter_code
_entity_poly.pdbx_strand_id
1 'polypeptide(L)'
;MIKWAIIIGALAIFQILGLLFDFPQDYLFIGPLLILLSVLAMLYRVYNKIRQGERERLQRELDSLKDKMETIPDDSPDADDDRA
;
A
#
# COMPACT_ATOMS: atom_id res chain seq x y z
N MET A 1 -10.18 10.39 -5.02
CA MET A 1 -11.31 9.64 -4.42
C MET A 1 -12.49 9.50 -5.38
N ILE A 2 -12.75 10.53 -6.19
CA ILE A 2 -13.84 10.60 -7.19
C ILE A 2 -13.91 9.38 -8.15
N LYS A 3 -12.78 8.89 -8.67
CA LYS A 3 -12.79 7.73 -9.59
C LYS A 3 -13.42 6.46 -8.98
N TRP A 4 -13.23 6.23 -7.68
CA TRP A 4 -13.83 5.10 -6.98
C TRP A 4 -15.33 5.30 -6.72
N ALA A 5 -15.73 6.54 -6.40
CA ALA A 5 -17.14 6.87 -6.23
C ALA A 5 -17.92 6.70 -7.55
N ILE A 6 -17.31 7.03 -8.69
CA ILE A 6 -17.91 6.81 -10.02
C ILE A 6 -18.06 5.31 -10.31
N ILE A 7 -17.05 4.51 -10.01
CA ILE A 7 -17.09 3.05 -10.19
C ILE A 7 -18.20 2.45 -9.31
N ILE A 8 -18.24 2.80 -8.02
CA ILE A 8 -19.27 2.32 -7.08
C ILE A 8 -20.68 2.76 -7.50
N GLY A 9 -20.84 4.02 -7.94
CA GLY A 9 -22.12 4.54 -8.42
C GLY A 9 -22.61 3.83 -9.69
N ALA A 10 -21.72 3.61 -10.67
CA ALA A 10 -22.04 2.87 -11.89
C ALA A 10 -22.46 1.42 -11.59
N LEU A 11 -21.82 0.80 -10.60
CA LEU A 11 -22.13 -0.56 -10.14
C LEU A 11 -23.50 -0.66 -9.47
N ALA A 12 -23.85 0.30 -8.62
CA ALA A 12 -25.16 0.37 -7.98
C ALA A 12 -26.28 0.54 -9.02
N ILE A 13 -26.07 1.41 -10.01
CA ILE A 13 -27.01 1.64 -11.12
C ILE A 13 -27.20 0.35 -11.93
N PHE A 14 -26.12 -0.35 -12.25
CA PHE A 14 -26.17 -1.61 -12.99
C PHE A 14 -26.93 -2.70 -12.23
N GLN A 15 -26.77 -2.76 -10.90
CA GLN A 15 -27.49 -3.71 -10.06
C GLN A 15 -28.99 -3.41 -10.00
N ILE A 16 -29.37 -2.13 -9.90
CA ILE A 16 -30.78 -1.68 -9.92
C ILE A 16 -31.43 -2.00 -11.28
N LEU A 17 -30.72 -1.74 -12.38
CA LEU A 17 -31.16 -2.09 -13.74
C LEU A 17 -31.33 -3.61 -13.90
N GLY A 18 -30.39 -4.42 -13.39
CA GLY A 18 -30.50 -5.88 -13.43
C GLY A 18 -31.69 -6.42 -12.63
N LEU A 19 -32.00 -5.78 -11.49
CA LEU A 19 -33.17 -6.13 -10.66
C LEU A 19 -34.49 -5.75 -11.35
N LEU A 20 -34.52 -4.60 -12.02
CA LEU A 20 -35.72 -4.08 -12.69
C LEU A 20 -36.09 -4.88 -13.95
N PHE A 21 -35.11 -5.52 -14.58
CA PHE A 21 -35.29 -6.36 -15.77
C PHE A 21 -35.47 -7.85 -15.47
N ASP A 22 -35.66 -8.23 -14.19
CA ASP A 22 -35.91 -9.62 -13.74
C ASP A 22 -34.91 -10.64 -14.33
N PHE A 23 -33.63 -10.24 -14.34
CA PHE A 23 -32.56 -11.08 -14.88
C PHE A 23 -32.45 -12.39 -14.07
N PRO A 24 -32.22 -13.54 -14.74
CA PRO A 24 -32.08 -14.83 -14.07
C PRO A 24 -31.00 -14.76 -12.98
N GLN A 25 -31.24 -15.44 -11.85
CA GLN A 25 -30.45 -15.37 -10.61
C GLN A 25 -28.92 -15.47 -10.80
N ASP A 26 -28.44 -16.07 -11.88
CA ASP A 26 -27.03 -16.12 -12.25
C ASP A 26 -26.38 -14.73 -12.43
N TYR A 27 -27.14 -13.72 -12.87
CA TYR A 27 -26.68 -12.34 -12.96
C TYR A 27 -26.76 -11.58 -11.64
N LEU A 28 -27.58 -12.03 -10.69
CA LEU A 28 -27.71 -11.43 -9.36
C LEU A 28 -26.45 -11.64 -8.50
N PHE A 29 -25.65 -12.66 -8.81
CA PHE A 29 -24.35 -12.93 -8.16
C PHE A 29 -23.26 -11.89 -8.48
N ILE A 30 -23.42 -11.14 -9.57
CA ILE A 30 -22.45 -10.12 -10.00
C ILE A 30 -22.42 -8.96 -9.01
N GLY A 31 -23.56 -8.56 -8.43
CA GLY A 31 -23.65 -7.49 -7.44
C GLY A 31 -22.83 -7.78 -6.16
N PRO A 32 -23.07 -8.90 -5.45
CA PRO A 32 -22.28 -9.32 -4.30
C PRO A 32 -20.79 -9.47 -4.61
N LEU A 33 -20.45 -10.02 -5.77
CA LEU A 33 -19.06 -10.19 -6.21
C LEU A 33 -18.36 -8.82 -6.36
N LEU A 34 -19.06 -7.83 -6.90
CA LEU A 34 -18.54 -6.48 -7.10
C LEU A 34 -18.45 -5.69 -5.79
N ILE A 35 -19.38 -5.91 -4.85
CA ILE A 35 -19.27 -5.39 -3.48
C ILE A 35 -18.01 -5.96 -2.82
N LEU A 36 -17.80 -7.28 -2.93
CA LEU A 36 -16.61 -7.95 -2.40
C LEU A 36 -15.32 -7.38 -3.01
N LEU A 37 -15.31 -7.16 -4.33
CA LEU A 37 -14.17 -6.59 -5.05
C LEU A 37 -13.88 -5.13 -4.62
N SER A 38 -14.93 -4.34 -4.38
CA SER A 38 -14.81 -2.97 -3.89
C SER A 38 -14.26 -2.91 -2.46
N VAL A 39 -14.72 -3.81 -1.59
CA VAL A 39 -14.18 -3.97 -0.22
C VAL A 39 -12.72 -4.38 -0.29
N LEU A 40 -12.37 -5.33 -1.15
CA LEU A 40 -11.01 -5.81 -1.32
C LEU A 40 -10.07 -4.71 -1.84
N ALA A 41 -10.53 -3.89 -2.79
CA ALA A 41 -9.77 -2.74 -3.27
C ALA A 41 -9.57 -1.67 -2.19
N MET A 42 -10.57 -1.45 -1.35
CA MET A 42 -10.48 -0.54 -0.22
C MET A 42 -9.47 -1.05 0.82
N LEU A 43 -9.53 -2.34 1.18
CA LEU A 43 -8.55 -3.00 2.04
C LEU A 43 -7.15 -2.91 1.45
N TYR A 44 -6.99 -3.22 0.16
CA TYR A 44 -5.69 -3.14 -0.52
C TYR A 44 -5.11 -1.73 -0.45
N ARG A 45 -5.94 -0.70 -0.63
CA ARG A 45 -5.50 0.70 -0.53
C ARG A 45 -5.07 1.07 0.89
N VAL A 46 -5.83 0.65 1.90
CA VAL A 46 -5.49 0.90 3.31
C VAL A 46 -4.19 0.18 3.65
N TYR A 47 -4.07 -1.09 3.28
CA TYR A 47 -2.87 -1.89 3.48
C TYR A 47 -1.65 -1.26 2.80
N ASN A 48 -1.78 -0.84 1.54
CA ASN A 48 -0.68 -0.21 0.81
C ASN A 48 -0.29 1.14 1.42
N LYS A 49 -1.25 1.91 1.93
CA LYS A 49 -0.98 3.18 2.62
C LYS A 49 -0.20 2.98 3.93
N ILE A 50 -0.55 1.95 4.70
CA ILE A 50 0.16 1.59 5.93
C ILE A 50 1.59 1.13 5.60
N ARG A 51 1.73 0.24 4.62
CA ARG A 51 3.02 -0.32 4.20
C ARG A 51 3.96 0.71 3.58
N GLN A 52 3.43 1.72 2.90
CA GLN A 52 4.21 2.86 2.40
C GLN A 52 4.82 3.66 3.56
N GLY A 53 4.05 3.93 4.62
CA GLY A 53 4.56 4.63 5.79
C GLY A 53 5.67 3.87 6.54
N GLU A 54 5.55 2.54 6.64
CA GLU A 54 6.63 1.71 7.19
C GLU A 54 7.89 1.74 6.32
N ARG A 55 7.75 1.61 4.99
CA ARG A 55 8.90 1.64 4.07
C ARG A 55 9.66 2.96 4.12
N GLU A 56 8.95 4.08 4.21
CA GLU A 56 9.57 5.41 4.36
C GLU A 56 10.33 5.55 5.69
N ARG A 57 9.82 4.97 6.78
CA ARG A 57 10.54 4.95 8.07
C ARG A 57 11.79 4.08 8.01
N LEU A 58 11.65 2.86 7.48
CA LEU A 58 12.75 1.90 7.32
C LEU A 58 13.87 2.47 6.43
N GLN A 59 13.52 3.21 5.37
CA GLN A 59 14.51 3.90 4.54
C GLN A 59 15.24 5.02 5.30
N ARG A 60 14.53 5.83 6.08
CA ARG A 60 15.19 6.87 6.90
C ARG A 60 16.12 6.27 7.95
N GLU A 61 15.74 5.14 8.55
CA GLU A 61 16.62 4.43 9.48
C GLU A 61 17.87 3.95 8.76
N LEU A 62 17.74 3.29 7.61
CA LEU A 62 18.89 2.88 6.79
C LEU A 62 19.80 4.05 6.41
N ASP A 63 19.24 5.17 5.95
CA ASP A 63 20.01 6.36 5.59
C ASP A 63 20.71 6.95 6.82
N SER A 64 20.06 6.98 7.98
CA SER A 64 20.67 7.47 9.22
C SER A 64 21.77 6.55 9.77
N LEU A 65 21.62 5.23 9.60
CA LEU A 65 22.67 4.27 9.97
C LEU A 65 23.84 4.37 9.01
N LYS A 66 23.58 4.56 7.71
CA LYS A 66 24.62 4.74 6.71
C LYS A 66 25.41 6.03 6.96
N ASP A 67 24.73 7.14 7.19
CA ASP A 67 25.34 8.43 7.52
C ASP A 67 26.18 8.36 8.80
N LYS A 68 25.68 7.67 9.83
CA LYS A 68 26.45 7.38 11.05
C LYS A 68 27.70 6.55 10.77
N MET A 69 27.62 5.55 9.89
CA MET A 69 28.75 4.70 9.54
C MET A 69 29.78 5.44 8.68
N GLU A 70 29.34 6.38 7.86
CA GLU A 70 30.16 7.26 7.01
C GLU A 70 30.80 8.40 7.81
N THR A 71 30.21 8.78 8.95
CA THR A 71 30.74 9.79 9.88
C THR A 71 31.52 9.21 11.05
N ILE A 72 31.68 7.88 11.17
CA ILE A 72 32.76 7.32 12.00
C ILE A 72 34.05 7.68 11.25
N PRO A 73 34.86 8.62 11.76
CA PRO A 73 36.17 8.84 11.19
C PRO A 73 36.89 7.50 11.27
N ASP A 74 37.68 7.20 10.26
CA ASP A 74 38.70 6.16 10.30
C ASP A 74 39.72 6.51 11.39
N ASP A 75 39.30 6.43 12.66
CA ASP A 75 40.17 6.24 13.83
C ASP A 75 40.57 4.76 13.78
N SER A 76 41.21 4.37 12.66
CA SER A 76 42.23 3.35 12.72
C SER A 76 43.27 3.93 13.66
N PRO A 77 43.48 3.37 14.86
CA PRO A 77 44.64 3.72 15.65
C PRO A 77 45.84 3.32 14.79
N ASP A 78 46.43 4.30 14.12
CA ASP A 78 47.75 4.18 13.51
C ASP A 78 48.65 3.58 14.57
N ALA A 79 49.12 2.37 14.27
CA ALA A 79 50.08 1.64 15.06
C ALA A 79 51.44 2.34 14.95
N ASP A 80 51.56 3.51 15.57
CA ASP A 80 52.79 4.25 15.81
C ASP A 80 53.15 4.12 17.30
N ASP A 81 53.53 2.91 17.72
CA ASP A 81 54.33 2.58 18.91
C ASP A 81 54.74 1.11 18.71
N ASP A 82 55.97 0.75 18.34
CA ASP A 82 57.18 0.93 19.10
C ASP A 82 58.41 0.91 18.17
N ARG A 83 59.07 2.06 18.03
CA ARG A 83 60.52 2.13 17.76
C ARG A 83 61.13 3.06 18.79
N ALA A 84 61.52 2.49 19.93
CA ALA A 84 62.47 3.08 20.87
C ALA A 84 63.38 1.98 21.42
#